data_AF-A0A9N9T1Y8-F1
#
_entry.id   AF-A0A9N9T1Y8-F1
#
_cell.length_a   1.000
_cell.length_b   1.000
_cell.length_c   1.000
_cell.angle_alpha   90.00
_cell.angle_beta   90.00
_cell.angle_gamma   90.00
#
_symmetry.space_group_name_H-M   'P 1'
#
loop_
_entity.id
_entity.type
_entity.pdbx_description
1 polymer ?
#
loop_
_entity_poly.entity_id
_entity_poly.type
_entity_poly.pdbx_seq_one_letter_code
_entity_poly.pdbx_strand_id
1 'polypeptide(L)'
;MWFEILPSLGIIVGALAFPHISSYYVNYILVGNMFRRNMESMEERLQYLRDRRLTNNPYKIQGLDAIPDESEETETVLKEQDSSDDKC
;
A
#
# COMPACT_ATOMS: atom_id res chain seq x y z
N MET A 1 -3.62 50.90 5.22
CA MET A 1 -4.45 50.66 4.01
C MET A 1 -4.94 49.21 4.01
N TRP A 2 -6.09 48.89 3.42
CA TRP A 2 -6.72 47.57 3.53
C TRP A 2 -5.84 46.37 3.11
N PHE A 3 -4.82 46.60 2.28
CA PHE A 3 -3.86 45.59 1.83
C PHE A 3 -2.76 45.25 2.84
N GLU A 4 -2.57 46.05 3.90
CA GLU A 4 -1.56 45.77 4.94
C GLU A 4 -1.87 44.51 5.77
N ILE A 5 -3.08 43.96 5.65
CA ILE A 5 -3.46 42.67 6.24
C ILE A 5 -3.01 41.47 5.40
N LEU A 6 -2.69 41.66 4.13
CA LEU A 6 -2.33 40.56 3.22
C LEU A 6 -1.07 39.80 3.66
N PRO A 7 0.00 40.45 4.18
CA PRO A 7 1.18 39.74 4.66
C PRO A 7 0.87 38.84 5.86
N SER A 8 0.10 39.32 6.85
CA SER A 8 -0.25 38.51 8.02
C SER A 8 -1.21 37.38 7.67
N LEU A 9 -2.19 37.64 6.80
CA LEU A 9 -3.08 36.62 6.27
C LEU A 9 -2.30 35.56 5.47
N GLY A 10 -1.35 35.97 4.64
CA GLY A 10 -0.51 35.07 3.86
C GLY A 10 0.33 34.13 4.74
N ILE A 11 0.88 34.64 5.84
CA ILE A 11 1.61 33.82 6.81
C ILE A 11 0.67 32.79 7.46
N ILE A 12 -0.53 33.20 7.89
CA ILE A 12 -1.50 32.31 8.54
C ILE A 12 -1.95 31.21 7.57
N VAL A 13 -2.33 31.58 6.35
CA VAL A 13 -2.77 30.61 5.33
C VAL A 13 -1.62 29.69 4.94
N GLY A 14 -0.42 30.22 4.77
CA GLY A 14 0.78 29.42 4.48
C GLY A 14 1.06 28.42 5.60
N ALA A 15 1.02 28.86 6.86
CA ALA A 15 1.25 28.01 8.02
C ALA A 15 0.16 26.92 8.19
N LEU A 16 -1.09 27.21 7.84
CA LEU A 16 -2.18 26.23 7.86
C LEU A 16 -2.08 25.23 6.69
N ALA A 17 -1.74 25.68 5.49
CA ALA A 17 -1.62 24.81 4.32
C ALA A 17 -0.38 23.90 4.39
N PHE A 18 0.71 24.38 5.00
CA PHE A 18 1.97 23.68 5.11
C PHE A 18 1.86 22.23 5.66
N PRO A 19 1.23 21.97 6.83
CA PRO A 19 1.14 20.62 7.38
C PRO A 19 0.35 19.65 6.49
N HIS A 20 -0.67 20.14 5.78
CA HIS A 20 -1.44 19.29 4.86
C HIS A 20 -0.56 18.85 3.67
N ILE A 21 0.14 19.78 3.04
CA ILE A 21 1.02 19.49 1.91
C ILE A 21 2.21 18.64 2.36
N SER A 22 2.82 18.95 3.51
CA SER A 22 3.95 18.17 4.02
C SER A 22 3.55 16.73 4.32
N SER A 23 2.36 16.51 4.91
CA SER A 23 1.90 15.16 5.24
C SER A 23 1.79 14.25 4.01
N TYR A 24 1.39 14.81 2.87
CA TYR A 24 1.28 14.10 1.59
C TYR A 24 2.64 13.59 1.09
N TYR A 25 3.65 14.45 1.10
CA TYR A 25 5.01 14.06 0.68
C TYR A 25 5.68 13.12 1.68
N VAL A 26 5.49 13.35 2.98
CA VAL A 26 6.03 12.48 4.03
C VAL A 26 5.43 11.08 3.93
N ASN A 27 4.12 10.95 3.68
CA ASN A 27 3.49 9.65 3.48
C ASN A 27 4.04 8.93 2.25
N TYR A 28 4.24 9.64 1.14
CA TYR A 28 4.83 9.07 -0.06
C TYR A 28 6.22 8.47 0.21
N ILE A 29 7.08 9.19 0.94
CA ILE A 29 8.45 8.76 1.24
C ILE A 29 8.47 7.55 2.19
N LEU A 30 7.63 7.56 3.23
CA LEU A 30 7.64 6.51 4.26
C LEU A 30 6.93 5.23 3.83
N VAL A 31 5.85 5.35 3.08
CA VAL A 31 4.90 4.26 2.80
C VAL A 31 4.93 3.85 1.33
N GLY A 32 5.46 4.69 0.44
CA GLY A 32 5.39 4.51 -1.01
C GLY A 32 4.05 4.90 -1.63
N ASN A 33 3.12 5.43 -0.82
CA ASN A 33 1.82 5.92 -1.27
C ASN A 33 1.47 7.23 -0.57
N MET A 34 0.85 8.17 -1.30
CA MET A 34 0.56 9.51 -0.76
C MET A 34 -0.56 9.51 0.27
N PHE A 35 -1.50 8.58 0.15
CA PHE A 35 -2.65 8.47 1.03
C PHE A 35 -2.55 7.23 1.91
N ARG A 36 -2.84 7.41 3.21
CA ARG A 36 -2.96 6.30 4.15
C ARG A 36 -4.34 5.68 4.05
N ARG A 37 -4.39 4.35 4.12
CA ARG A 37 -5.66 3.61 4.12
C ARG A 37 -6.44 3.86 5.42
N ASN A 38 -7.77 3.92 5.32
CA ASN A 38 -8.62 3.98 6.51
C ASN A 38 -8.51 2.67 7.32
N MET A 39 -8.57 2.80 8.64
CA MET A 39 -8.51 1.70 9.61
C MET A 39 -9.48 1.95 10.76
N GLU A 40 -10.59 2.61 10.48
CA GLU A 40 -11.59 2.95 11.49
C GLU A 40 -12.37 1.71 11.91
N SER A 41 -12.79 0.89 10.95
CA SER A 41 -13.53 -0.34 11.21
C SER A 41 -12.61 -1.55 11.45
N MET A 42 -13.16 -2.58 12.10
CA MET A 42 -12.42 -3.83 12.35
C MET A 42 -12.10 -4.56 11.03
N GLU A 43 -13.05 -4.55 10.10
CA GLU A 43 -12.90 -5.20 8.79
C GLU A 43 -11.76 -4.57 7.97
N GLU A 44 -11.68 -3.24 7.95
CA GLU A 44 -10.58 -2.50 7.31
C GLU A 44 -9.22 -2.88 7.89
N ARG A 45 -9.13 -3.02 9.22
CA ARG A 45 -7.90 -3.44 9.91
C ARG A 45 -7.50 -4.86 9.56
N LEU A 46 -8.46 -5.79 9.52
CA LEU A 46 -8.21 -7.17 9.14
C LEU A 46 -7.73 -7.26 7.70
N GLN A 47 -8.34 -6.51 6.78
CA GLN A 47 -7.91 -6.44 5.39
C GLN A 47 -6.51 -5.83 5.25
N TYR A 48 -6.20 -4.77 5.99
CA TYR A 48 -4.86 -4.18 6.02
C TYR A 48 -3.79 -5.19 6.50
N LEU A 49 -4.10 -5.99 7.52
CA LEU A 49 -3.22 -7.04 8.01
C LEU A 49 -3.06 -8.18 7.01
N ARG A 50 -4.15 -8.59 6.34
CA ARG A 50 -4.11 -9.59 5.25
C ARG A 50 -3.15 -9.15 4.16
N ASP A 51 -3.33 -7.93 3.64
CA ASP A 51 -2.53 -7.41 2.54
C ASP A 51 -1.06 -7.29 2.95
N ARG A 52 -0.79 -6.86 4.20
CA ARG A 52 0.59 -6.83 4.73
C ARG A 52 1.24 -8.20 4.86
N ARG A 53 0.48 -9.26 5.16
CA ARG A 53 1.01 -10.64 5.22
C ARG A 53 1.30 -11.22 3.83
N LEU A 54 0.50 -10.88 2.82
CA LEU A 54 0.64 -11.40 1.46
C LEU A 54 1.85 -10.78 0.72
N THR A 55 2.07 -9.47 0.87
CA THR A 55 3.03 -8.74 0.02
C THR A 55 4.12 -8.00 0.79
N ASN A 56 4.09 -8.02 2.12
CA ASN A 56 4.85 -7.16 3.02
C ASN A 56 4.56 -5.64 2.89
N ASN A 57 3.92 -5.19 1.80
CA ASN A 57 3.50 -3.81 1.57
C ASN A 57 1.98 -3.73 1.28
N PRO A 58 1.16 -3.20 2.21
CA PRO A 58 -0.29 -3.17 2.08
C PRO A 58 -0.82 -2.24 0.96
N TYR A 59 0.05 -1.45 0.33
CA TYR A 59 -0.29 -0.59 -0.81
C TYR A 59 0.08 -1.19 -2.16
N LYS A 60 0.75 -2.35 -2.18
CA LYS A 60 0.99 -3.12 -3.40
C LYS A 60 -0.16 -4.11 -3.61
N ILE A 61 -1.02 -3.79 -4.58
CA ILE A 61 -2.18 -4.62 -4.92
C ILE A 61 -1.71 -5.85 -5.70
N GLN A 62 -2.20 -7.03 -5.33
CA GLN A 62 -2.02 -8.27 -6.09
C GLN A 62 -3.29 -8.54 -6.89
N GLY A 63 -3.15 -8.56 -8.22
CA GLY A 63 -4.23 -8.88 -9.15
C GLY A 63 -4.35 -10.38 -9.39
N LEU A 64 -5.05 -10.74 -10.46
CA LEU A 64 -5.17 -12.13 -10.91
C LEU A 64 -3.83 -12.69 -11.40
N ASP A 65 -2.92 -11.83 -11.86
CA ASP A 65 -1.58 -12.19 -12.31
C ASP A 65 -0.69 -12.82 -11.22
N ALA A 66 -1.08 -12.71 -9.95
CA ALA A 66 -0.37 -13.33 -8.83
C ALA A 66 -0.83 -14.77 -8.57
N ILE A 67 -1.91 -15.21 -9.22
CA ILE A 67 -2.44 -16.57 -9.11
C ILE A 67 -1.75 -17.40 -10.19
N PRO A 68 -1.21 -18.58 -9.86
CA PRO A 68 -0.64 -19.46 -10.88
C PRO A 68 -1.76 -19.92 -11.84
N ASP A 69 -1.46 -19.99 -13.13
CA ASP A 69 -2.39 -20.58 -14.09
C ASP A 69 -2.44 -22.11 -13.88
N GLU A 70 -3.61 -22.73 -14.08
CA GLU A 70 -3.84 -24.17 -13.84
C GLU A 70 -2.84 -25.08 -14.59
N SER A 71 -2.28 -24.61 -15.71
CA SER A 71 -1.24 -25.31 -16.47
C SER A 71 0.11 -25.37 -15.76
N GLU A 72 0.45 -24.41 -14.91
CA GLU A 72 1.74 -24.37 -14.21
C GLU A 72 1.69 -25.14 -12.87
N GLU A 73 0.55 -25.12 -12.17
CA GLU A 73 0.38 -25.90 -10.93
C GLU A 73 0.42 -27.41 -11.20
N THR A 74 -0.25 -27.86 -12.26
CA THR A 74 -0.22 -29.26 -12.67
C THR A 74 1.20 -29.73 -13.03
N GLU A 75 2.01 -28.91 -13.69
CA GLU A 75 3.42 -29.24 -13.96
C GLU A 75 4.30 -29.30 -12.70
N THR A 76 4.08 -28.41 -11.73
CA THR A 76 4.85 -28.42 -10.47
C THR A 76 4.51 -29.62 -9.59
N VAL A 77 3.22 -29.97 -9.47
CA VAL A 77 2.76 -31.14 -8.70
C VAL A 77 3.23 -32.45 -9.35
N LEU A 78 3.21 -32.54 -10.69
CA LEU A 78 3.72 -33.72 -11.43
C LEU A 78 5.23 -33.89 -11.26
N LYS A 79 6.04 -32.81 -11.35
CA LYS A 79 7.49 -32.89 -11.11
C LYS A 79 7.84 -33.29 -9.67
N GLU A 80 7.04 -32.87 -8.70
CA GLU A 80 7.26 -33.22 -7.29
C GLU A 80 6.89 -34.69 -7.01
N GLN A 81 5.83 -35.21 -7.65
CA GLN A 81 5.46 -36.63 -7.63
C GLN A 81 6.50 -37.52 -8.34
N ASP A 82 6.94 -37.16 -9.56
CA ASP A 82 7.93 -37.93 -10.32
C ASP A 82 9.28 -38.04 -9.57
N SER A 83 9.70 -37.00 -8.82
CA SER A 83 10.95 -37.06 -8.02
C SER A 83 10.84 -37.92 -6.75
N SER A 84 9.61 -38.17 -6.29
CA SER A 84 9.33 -38.95 -5.09
C SER A 84 9.23 -40.45 -5.37
N ASP A 85 8.79 -40.82 -6.58
CA ASP A 85 8.69 -42.22 -7.03
C ASP A 85 10.03 -42.81 -7.46
N ASP A 86 10.99 -41.99 -7.93
CA ASP A 86 12.37 -42.41 -8.26
C ASP A 86 13.28 -42.64 -7.02
N LYS A 87 12.75 -42.42 -5.81
CA LYS A 87 13.47 -42.56 -4.53
C LYS A 87 13.15 -43.86 -3.77
N CYS A 88 12.37 -44.77 -4.36
CA CYS A 88 12.18 -46.15 -3.87
C CYS A 88 13.20 -47.12 -4.47
#